data_AF-K7NQG0-F1
#
_entry.id   AF-K7NQG0-F1
#
_cell.length_a   1.000
_cell.length_b   1.000
_cell.length_c   1.000
_cell.angle_alpha   90.00
_cell.angle_beta   90.00
_cell.angle_gamma   90.00
#
_symmetry.space_group_name_H-M   'P 1'
#
loop_
_entity.id
_entity.type
_entity.pdbx_description
1 polymer ?
#
loop_
_entity_poly.entity_id
_entity_poly.type
_entity_poly.pdbx_seq_one_letter_code
_entity_poly.pdbx_strand_id
1 'polypeptide(L)'
;MPSEPVNLACIDLSNPDIKATAAQIRKACLDSGFFYVVHHGIDQDFLDEVFEQSRRLFALPEKEKMKLLRNENHRGYTPYQAE
;
A
#
# COMPACT_ATOMS: atom_id res chain seq x y z
N MET A 1 2.61 6.67 -28.33
CA MET A 1 3.94 6.08 -28.11
C MET A 1 3.77 4.91 -27.17
N PRO A 2 4.26 3.71 -27.45
CA PRO A 2 4.25 2.65 -26.44
C PRO A 2 5.22 3.07 -25.33
N SER A 3 4.72 3.19 -24.10
CA SER A 3 5.56 3.43 -22.93
C SER A 3 6.48 2.24 -22.73
N GLU A 4 7.79 2.47 -22.64
CA GLU A 4 8.73 1.43 -22.21
C GLU A 4 8.29 0.89 -20.84
N PRO A 5 8.36 -0.44 -20.62
CA PRO A 5 8.01 -1.01 -19.34
C PRO A 5 8.95 -0.47 -18.26
N VAL A 6 8.37 0.22 -17.28
CA VAL A 6 9.11 0.70 -16.12
C VAL A 6 9.53 -0.51 -15.29
N ASN A 7 10.84 -0.75 -15.20
CA ASN A 7 11.38 -1.78 -14.32
C ASN A 7 11.50 -1.20 -12.89
N LEU A 8 10.64 -1.64 -11.99
CA LEU A 8 10.65 -1.22 -10.59
C LEU A 8 11.54 -2.14 -9.76
N ALA A 9 12.37 -1.53 -8.90
CA ALA A 9 13.19 -2.28 -7.96
C ALA A 9 12.31 -3.13 -7.03
N CYS A 10 12.72 -4.37 -6.77
CA CYS A 10 12.14 -5.24 -5.75
C CYS A 10 13.19 -5.43 -4.64
N ILE A 11 12.89 -4.96 -3.43
CA ILE A 11 13.84 -4.83 -2.33
C ILE A 11 13.48 -5.82 -1.21
N ASP A 12 14.45 -6.62 -0.79
CA ASP A 12 14.30 -7.60 0.29
C ASP A 12 14.67 -6.99 1.66
N LEU A 13 13.71 -6.88 2.58
CA LEU A 13 13.96 -6.34 3.93
C LEU A 13 14.53 -7.35 4.92
N SER A 14 14.57 -8.63 4.57
CA SER A 14 15.22 -9.66 5.39
C SER A 14 16.74 -9.72 5.19
N ASN A 15 17.27 -8.97 4.24
CA ASN A 15 18.71 -8.89 4.00
C ASN A 15 19.44 -8.35 5.26
N PRO A 16 20.42 -9.09 5.82
CA PRO A 16 21.14 -8.68 7.02
C PRO A 16 22.01 -7.43 6.81
N ASP A 17 22.37 -7.09 5.57
CA ASP A 17 23.08 -5.84 5.27
C ASP A 17 22.09 -4.67 5.12
N ILE A 18 21.74 -4.10 6.28
CA ILE A 18 20.85 -2.94 6.37
C ILE A 18 21.37 -1.75 5.55
N LYS A 19 22.69 -1.56 5.43
CA LYS A 19 23.25 -0.43 4.69
C LYS A 19 23.03 -0.59 3.19
N ALA A 20 23.23 -1.81 2.68
CA ALA A 20 22.95 -2.13 1.28
C ALA A 20 21.46 -1.96 0.96
N THR A 21 20.56 -2.48 1.81
CA THR A 21 19.10 -2.31 1.64
C THR A 21 18.69 -0.85 1.66
N ALA A 22 19.20 -0.06 2.62
CA ALA A 22 18.93 1.38 2.68
C ALA A 22 19.42 2.15 1.43
N ALA A 23 20.60 1.77 0.89
CA ALA A 23 21.11 2.35 -0.34
C ALA A 23 20.23 2.02 -1.56
N GLN A 24 19.69 0.80 -1.64
CA GLN A 24 18.74 0.40 -2.69
C GLN A 24 17.44 1.19 -2.61
N ILE A 25 16.86 1.34 -1.40
CA ILE A 25 15.66 2.16 -1.19
C ILE A 25 15.91 3.59 -1.63
N ARG A 26 17.03 4.19 -1.19
CA ARG A 26 17.41 5.56 -1.58
C ARG A 26 17.51 5.70 -3.10
N LYS A 27 18.16 4.75 -3.78
CA LYS A 27 18.30 4.75 -5.24
C LYS A 27 16.93 4.67 -5.93
N ALA A 28 16.05 3.76 -5.50
CA ALA A 28 14.72 3.63 -6.08
C ALA A 28 13.86 4.89 -5.89
N CYS A 29 13.94 5.54 -4.73
CA CYS A 29 13.28 6.83 -4.49
C CYS A 29 13.78 7.95 -5.40
N LEU A 30 15.08 7.97 -5.75
CA LEU A 30 15.67 9.01 -6.59
C LEU A 30 15.48 8.76 -8.09
N ASP A 31 15.40 7.50 -8.51
CA ASP A 31 15.32 7.12 -9.92
C ASP A 31 13.87 7.03 -10.40
N SER A 32 13.11 6.07 -9.88
CA SER A 32 11.72 5.79 -10.30
C SER A 32 10.68 6.43 -9.39
N GLY A 33 11.01 6.71 -8.13
CA GLY A 33 10.06 7.13 -7.10
C GLY A 33 9.17 6.01 -6.55
N PHE A 34 9.28 4.80 -7.10
CA PHE A 34 8.49 3.62 -6.74
C PHE A 34 9.36 2.35 -6.68
N PHE A 35 8.99 1.42 -5.80
CA PHE A 35 9.62 0.11 -5.65
C PHE A 35 8.66 -0.87 -4.96
N TYR A 36 8.92 -2.16 -5.12
CA TYR A 36 8.30 -3.24 -4.36
C TYR A 36 9.20 -3.65 -3.19
N VAL A 37 8.56 -4.17 -2.15
CA VAL A 37 9.24 -4.72 -0.99
C VAL A 37 8.79 -6.16 -0.77
N VAL A 38 9.73 -7.05 -0.45
CA VAL A 38 9.48 -8.45 -0.09
C VAL A 38 10.13 -8.78 1.25
N HIS A 39 9.67 -9.88 1.87
CA HIS A 39 10.14 -10.36 3.17
C HIS A 39 10.12 -9.27 4.26
N HIS A 40 9.08 -8.42 4.25
CA HIS A 40 8.88 -7.32 5.21
C HIS A 40 8.44 -7.79 6.61
N GLY A 41 8.25 -9.09 6.82
CA GLY A 41 7.89 -9.66 8.13
C GLY A 41 6.41 -9.51 8.51
N ILE A 42 5.54 -9.11 7.57
CA ILE A 42 4.09 -9.16 7.79
C ILE A 42 3.62 -10.52 7.29
N ASP A 43 2.91 -11.23 8.16
CA ASP A 43 2.38 -12.55 7.88
C ASP A 43 1.29 -12.51 6.78
N GLN A 44 1.27 -13.55 5.93
CA GLN A 44 0.34 -13.62 4.82
C GLN A 44 -1.12 -13.78 5.28
N ASP A 45 -1.37 -14.55 6.33
CA ASP A 45 -2.74 -14.76 6.84
C ASP A 45 -3.30 -13.45 7.41
N PHE A 46 -2.45 -12.64 8.05
CA PHE A 46 -2.82 -11.31 8.52
C PHE A 46 -3.17 -10.36 7.35
N LEU A 47 -2.36 -10.36 6.28
CA LEU A 47 -2.66 -9.56 5.08
C LEU A 47 -4.00 -9.99 4.45
N ASP A 48 -4.22 -11.30 4.34
CA ASP A 48 -5.45 -11.86 3.77
C ASP A 48 -6.68 -11.47 4.61
N GLU A 49 -6.56 -11.47 5.93
CA GLU A 49 -7.60 -10.99 6.84
C GLU A 49 -7.89 -9.49 6.64
N VAL A 50 -6.86 -8.65 6.54
CA VAL A 50 -7.03 -7.20 6.29
C VAL A 50 -7.78 -6.95 4.98
N PHE A 51 -7.41 -7.64 3.89
CA PHE A 51 -8.11 -7.53 2.62
C PHE A 51 -9.54 -8.05 2.69
N GLU A 52 -9.80 -9.10 3.48
CA GLU A 52 -11.14 -9.60 3.72
C GLU A 52 -12.02 -8.62 4.49
N GLN A 53 -11.50 -7.98 5.54
CA GLN A 53 -12.23 -6.93 6.26
C GLN A 53 -12.52 -5.72 5.35
N SER A 54 -11.58 -5.35 4.49
CA SER A 54 -11.79 -4.31 3.48
C SER A 54 -12.94 -4.67 2.54
N ARG A 55 -12.94 -5.88 1.95
CA ARG A 55 -14.03 -6.38 1.11
C ARG A 55 -15.38 -6.32 1.81
N ARG A 56 -15.46 -6.76 3.07
CA ARG A 56 -16.69 -6.72 3.88
C ARG A 56 -17.21 -5.31 4.07
N LEU A 57 -16.33 -4.36 4.42
CA LEU A 57 -16.71 -2.95 4.58
C LEU A 57 -17.28 -2.38 3.28
N PHE A 58 -16.59 -2.58 2.15
CA PHE A 58 -17.00 -2.00 0.87
C PHE A 58 -18.23 -2.67 0.26
N ALA A 59 -18.53 -3.91 0.63
CA ALA A 59 -19.76 -4.63 0.28
C ALA A 59 -21.01 -4.14 1.05
N LEU A 60 -20.85 -3.36 2.13
CA LEU A 60 -21.99 -2.77 2.84
C LEU A 60 -22.75 -1.77 1.95
N PRO A 61 -24.07 -1.59 2.16
CA PRO A 61 -24.82 -0.51 1.53
C PRO A 61 -24.17 0.86 1.79
N GLU A 62 -24.25 1.75 0.81
CA GLU A 62 -23.64 3.08 0.90
C GLU A 62 -24.05 3.84 2.16
N LYS A 63 -25.35 3.80 2.51
CA LYS A 63 -25.88 4.42 3.74
C LYS A 63 -25.14 3.98 5.01
N GLU A 64 -24.72 2.71 5.09
CA GLU A 64 -23.99 2.18 6.25
C GLU A 64 -22.54 2.68 6.25
N LYS A 65 -21.88 2.70 5.09
CA LYS A 65 -20.52 3.26 4.95
C LYS A 65 -20.49 4.75 5.27
N MET A 66 -21.53 5.50 4.88
CA MET A 66 -21.65 6.94 5.16
C MET A 66 -21.80 7.27 6.64
N LYS A 67 -22.22 6.33 7.51
CA LYS A 67 -22.19 6.53 8.97
C LYS A 67 -20.76 6.67 9.52
N LEU A 68 -19.77 6.21 8.76
CA LEU A 68 -18.35 6.26 9.10
C LEU A 68 -17.62 7.39 8.38
N LEU A 69 -18.31 8.43 7.91
CA LEU A 69 -17.73 9.52 7.11
C LEU A 69 -16.44 10.10 7.74
N ARG A 70 -15.45 10.39 6.89
CA ARG A 70 -14.16 10.97 7.28
C ARG A 70 -14.35 12.20 8.19
N ASN A 71 -13.73 12.16 9.37
CA ASN A 71 -13.73 13.27 10.31
C ASN A 71 -12.54 14.24 10.09
N GLU A 72 -12.46 15.29 10.92
CA GLU A 72 -11.41 16.32 10.89
C GLU A 72 -9.99 15.77 11.09
N ASN A 73 -9.86 14.56 11.66
CA ASN A 73 -8.59 13.87 11.83
C ASN A 73 -8.24 12.94 10.65
N HIS A 74 -8.93 13.08 9.51
CA HIS A 74 -8.81 12.24 8.32
C HIS A 74 -9.06 10.74 8.57
N ARG A 75 -9.88 10.39 9.57
CA ARG A 75 -10.26 9.00 9.85
C ARG A 75 -11.71 8.76 9.43
N GLY A 76 -11.94 7.68 8.69
CA GLY A 76 -13.26 7.24 8.27
C GLY A 76 -13.33 6.92 6.78
N TYR A 77 -14.56 6.68 6.30
CA TYR A 77 -14.90 6.41 4.92
C TYR A 77 -14.90 7.69 4.08
N THR A 78 -14.28 7.62 2.90
CA THR A 78 -14.37 8.64 1.85
C THR A 78 -15.12 8.04 0.66
N PRO A 79 -16.28 8.59 0.26
CA PRO A 79 -17.01 8.08 -0.90
C PRO A 79 -16.26 8.38 -2.20
N TYR A 80 -16.55 7.59 -3.22
CA TYR A 80 -15.98 7.78 -4.56
C TYR A 80 -16.39 9.16 -5.10
N GLN A 81 -15.42 9.94 -5.60
CA GLN A 81 -15.60 11.33 -6.07
C GLN A 81 -15.92 12.39 -4.99
N ALA A 82 -15.63 12.11 -3.70
CA ALA A 82 -15.55 13.18 -2.72
C ALA A 82 -14.20 13.91 -2.79
N GLU A 83 -13.99 14.62 -3.90
CA GLU A 83 -12.94 15.62 -4.08
C GLU A 83 -13.52 16.89 -4.70
#